data_AF-A0AAE5EY91-F1
#
_entry.id   AF-A0AAE5EY91-F1
#
_cell.length_a   1.000
_cell.length_b   1.000
_cell.length_c   1.000
_cell.angle_alpha   90.00
_cell.angle_beta   90.00
_cell.angle_gamma   90.00
#
_symmetry.space_group_name_H-M   'P 1'
#
loop_
_entity.id
_entity.type
_entity.pdbx_description
1 polymer ?
#
loop_
_entity_poly.entity_id
_entity_poly.type
_entity_poly.pdbx_seq_one_letter_code
_entity_poly.pdbx_strand_id
1 'polypeptide(L)'
;MRENRDRRSTATAVDEPGDPSPVRIVVDVDVLVADVFNASSPARTVMDKLWEHSWIKLVGSDQLLTETTSLLSTVGDESLATAWRSLIEEWRTPVTHPNQDHPALGSAYRGGAMHILSYDKTLTGPRTATALQGRFPVSIRTPDAFNAIFSPSSLYQEISDTKYDGPDRLPRKNQS
;
A
#
# COMPACT_ATOMS: atom_id res chain seq x y z
N MET A 1 -29.25 -40.24 -7.39
CA MET A 1 -28.02 -40.16 -6.58
C MET A 1 -26.86 -39.75 -7.48
N ARG A 2 -26.48 -38.48 -7.45
CA ARG A 2 -25.18 -38.03 -7.97
C ARG A 2 -24.50 -37.28 -6.85
N GLU A 3 -23.66 -38.04 -6.17
CA GLU A 3 -22.65 -37.57 -5.25
C GLU A 3 -21.53 -36.99 -6.10
N ASN A 4 -21.29 -35.69 -5.95
CA ASN A 4 -20.08 -35.06 -6.48
C ASN A 4 -19.72 -33.89 -5.55
N ARG A 5 -19.29 -34.27 -4.34
CA ARG A 5 -18.52 -33.43 -3.44
C ARG A 5 -17.05 -33.81 -3.65
N ASP A 6 -16.17 -32.83 -3.48
CA ASP A 6 -14.70 -32.90 -3.62
C ASP A 6 -14.10 -32.72 -5.02
N ARG A 7 -14.09 -31.45 -5.46
CA ARG A 7 -12.80 -30.82 -5.75
C ARG A 7 -12.58 -29.67 -4.78
N ARG A 8 -11.62 -29.86 -3.87
CA ARG A 8 -11.09 -28.87 -2.96
C ARG A 8 -10.44 -27.74 -3.78
N SER A 9 -11.19 -26.68 -4.06
CA SER A 9 -10.65 -25.44 -4.64
C SER A 9 -9.82 -24.73 -3.57
N THR A 10 -8.50 -24.96 -3.54
CA THR A 10 -7.56 -24.05 -2.88
C THR A 10 -7.28 -22.85 -3.79
N ALA A 11 -8.34 -22.20 -4.26
CA ALA A 11 -8.24 -20.86 -4.83
C ALA A 11 -8.51 -19.92 -3.67
N THR A 12 -7.50 -19.17 -3.25
CA THR A 12 -7.70 -18.07 -2.30
C THR A 12 -8.84 -17.21 -2.83
N ALA A 13 -9.91 -17.07 -2.05
CA ALA A 13 -11.07 -16.30 -2.48
C ALA A 13 -10.62 -14.86 -2.76
N VAL A 14 -10.79 -14.41 -3.99
CA VAL A 14 -10.48 -13.04 -4.39
C VAL A 14 -11.49 -12.12 -3.71
N ASP A 15 -11.01 -11.03 -3.11
CA ASP A 15 -11.89 -10.08 -2.43
C ASP A 15 -12.77 -9.34 -3.44
N GLU A 16 -13.96 -8.90 -3.02
CA GLU A 16 -14.75 -7.97 -3.82
C GLU A 16 -14.07 -6.59 -3.86
N PRO A 17 -14.35 -5.75 -4.87
CA PRO A 17 -13.83 -4.39 -4.90
C PRO A 17 -14.29 -3.61 -3.66
N GLY A 18 -13.35 -3.05 -2.91
CA GLY A 18 -13.66 -2.26 -1.72
C GLY A 18 -14.18 -0.86 -2.04
N ASP A 19 -14.97 -0.30 -1.12
CA ASP A 19 -15.44 1.08 -1.24
C ASP A 19 -14.27 2.06 -1.28
N PRO A 20 -14.23 2.99 -2.26
CA PRO A 20 -13.15 3.97 -2.36
C PRO A 20 -13.05 4.85 -1.13
N SER A 21 -11.83 5.01 -0.62
CA SER A 21 -11.54 5.84 0.54
C SER A 21 -10.21 6.58 0.39
N PRO A 22 -10.17 7.91 0.65
CA PRO A 22 -8.96 8.71 0.48
C PRO A 22 -7.90 8.39 1.54
N VAL A 23 -8.30 7.81 2.69
CA VAL A 23 -7.39 7.37 3.75
C VAL A 23 -6.83 5.95 3.54
N ARG A 24 -7.14 5.33 2.41
CA ARG A 24 -6.59 4.02 2.02
C ARG A 24 -5.55 4.23 0.93
N ILE A 25 -4.33 3.79 1.23
CA ILE A 25 -3.15 4.04 0.42
C ILE A 25 -2.43 2.72 0.16
N VAL A 26 -2.01 2.50 -1.08
CA VAL A 26 -1.08 1.43 -1.44
C VAL A 26 0.30 2.06 -1.68
N VAL A 27 1.33 1.40 -1.19
CA VAL A 27 2.72 1.77 -1.48
C VAL A 27 3.35 0.62 -2.23
N ASP A 28 3.88 0.93 -3.42
CA ASP A 28 4.43 -0.06 -4.33
C ASP A 28 5.80 -0.55 -3.87
N VAL A 29 6.24 -1.66 -4.45
CA VAL A 29 7.44 -2.40 -4.06
C VAL A 29 8.69 -1.51 -4.09
N ASP A 30 8.85 -0.71 -5.15
CA ASP A 30 10.00 0.18 -5.33
C ASP A 30 10.08 1.28 -4.25
N VAL A 31 8.95 1.84 -3.84
CA VAL A 31 8.85 2.83 -2.77
C VAL A 31 9.11 2.18 -1.41
N LEU A 32 8.57 0.98 -1.17
CA LEU A 32 8.82 0.25 0.08
C LEU A 32 10.30 -0.11 0.25
N VAL A 33 10.97 -0.53 -0.82
CA VAL A 33 12.43 -0.78 -0.81
C VAL A 33 13.19 0.53 -0.57
N ALA A 34 12.80 1.64 -1.22
CA ALA A 34 13.44 2.93 -1.03
C ALA A 34 13.29 3.50 0.41
N ASP A 35 12.14 3.27 1.06
CA ASP A 35 11.90 3.63 2.47
C ASP A 35 12.91 2.97 3.41
N VAL A 36 13.25 1.70 3.14
CA VAL A 36 14.18 0.92 3.97
C VAL A 36 15.62 1.39 3.78
N PHE A 37 16.07 1.56 2.54
CA PHE A 37 17.50 1.81 2.25
C PHE A 37 17.91 3.28 2.21
N ASN A 38 16.98 4.23 2.23
CA ASN A 38 17.31 5.65 2.15
C ASN A 38 16.49 6.49 3.14
N ALA A 39 17.07 6.73 4.32
CA ALA A 39 16.44 7.51 5.38
C ALA A 39 16.15 8.97 5.01
N SER A 40 16.82 9.52 3.98
CA SER A 40 16.57 10.87 3.47
C SER A 40 15.67 10.89 2.23
N SER A 41 15.10 9.74 1.84
CA SER A 41 14.25 9.65 0.66
C SER A 41 12.88 10.27 0.89
N PRO A 42 12.24 10.76 -0.18
CA PRO A 42 10.81 11.09 -0.14
C PRO A 42 9.94 9.88 0.26
N ALA A 43 10.38 8.66 -0.05
CA ALA A 43 9.73 7.41 0.39
C ALA A 43 9.74 7.30 1.93
N ARG A 44 10.89 7.54 2.58
CA ARG A 44 10.96 7.55 4.05
C ARG A 44 10.05 8.60 4.66
N THR A 45 10.10 9.82 4.12
CA THR A 45 9.28 10.93 4.61
C THR A 45 7.79 10.64 4.52
N VAL A 46 7.32 10.05 3.40
CA VAL A 46 5.90 9.72 3.27
C VAL A 46 5.51 8.58 4.19
N MET A 47 6.33 7.52 4.28
CA MET A 47 6.02 6.36 5.11
C MET A 47 5.93 6.70 6.60
N ASP A 48 6.81 7.57 7.10
CA ASP A 48 6.74 8.07 8.47
C ASP A 48 5.44 8.85 8.71
N LYS A 49 5.07 9.75 7.79
CA LYS A 49 3.78 10.47 7.85
C LYS A 49 2.58 9.52 7.82
N LEU A 50 2.58 8.49 6.96
CA LEU A 50 1.44 7.56 6.90
C LEU A 50 1.35 6.72 8.18
N TRP A 51 2.49 6.27 8.72
CA TRP A 51 2.56 5.48 9.94
C TRP A 51 2.02 6.25 11.14
N GLU A 52 2.41 7.51 11.27
CA GLU A 52 2.07 8.42 12.38
C GLU A 52 0.56 8.68 12.54
N HIS A 53 -0.25 8.23 11.57
CA HIS A 53 -1.69 8.40 11.53
C HIS A 53 -2.40 7.05 11.45
N SER A 54 -2.84 6.52 12.59
CA SER A 54 -3.48 5.20 12.71
C SER A 54 -4.78 5.07 11.90
N TRP A 55 -5.42 6.20 11.59
CA TRP A 55 -6.60 6.30 10.74
C TRP A 55 -6.29 6.14 9.24
N ILE A 56 -5.03 6.30 8.82
CA ILE A 56 -4.57 5.95 7.48
C ILE A 56 -4.30 4.45 7.41
N LYS A 57 -4.84 3.81 6.38
CA LYS A 57 -4.70 2.37 6.15
C LYS A 57 -3.75 2.10 5.00
N LEU A 58 -2.63 1.45 5.30
CA LEU A 58 -1.73 0.89 4.30
C LEU A 58 -2.34 -0.41 3.77
N VAL A 59 -2.89 -0.38 2.57
CA VAL A 59 -3.48 -1.56 1.92
C VAL A 59 -2.38 -2.31 1.16
N GLY A 60 -2.35 -3.64 1.26
CA GLY A 60 -1.40 -4.43 0.49
C GLY A 60 -1.71 -5.92 0.48
N SER A 61 -1.47 -6.57 -0.66
CA SER A 61 -1.62 -8.01 -0.83
C SER A 61 -0.38 -8.80 -0.40
N ASP A 62 -0.54 -10.10 -0.19
CA ASP A 62 0.59 -10.98 0.10
C ASP A 62 1.62 -11.01 -1.02
N GLN A 63 1.17 -10.90 -2.27
CA GLN A 63 2.06 -10.82 -3.42
C GLN A 63 2.96 -9.58 -3.34
N LEU A 64 2.38 -8.40 -3.03
CA LEU A 64 3.12 -7.15 -2.89
C LEU A 64 4.20 -7.23 -1.79
N LEU A 65 3.83 -7.73 -0.61
CA LEU A 65 4.80 -7.84 0.48
C LEU A 65 5.81 -8.97 0.24
N THR A 66 5.44 -10.06 -0.45
CA THR A 66 6.38 -11.15 -0.79
C THR A 66 7.44 -10.66 -1.75
N GLU A 67 7.04 -9.91 -2.79
CA GLU A 67 7.96 -9.31 -3.75
C GLU A 67 8.92 -8.33 -3.06
N THR A 68 8.39 -7.47 -2.20
CA THR A 68 9.20 -6.54 -1.40
C THR A 68 10.18 -7.27 -0.49
N THR A 69 9.73 -8.30 0.24
CA THR A 69 10.60 -9.11 1.12
C THR A 69 11.75 -9.75 0.34
N SER A 70 11.45 -10.29 -0.85
CA SER A 70 12.45 -10.90 -1.74
C SER A 70 13.51 -9.89 -2.18
N LEU A 71 13.09 -8.67 -2.57
CA LEU A 71 14.02 -7.61 -2.96
C LEU A 71 14.84 -7.08 -1.78
N LEU A 72 14.24 -6.91 -0.60
CA LEU A 72 14.96 -6.51 0.60
C LEU A 72 16.03 -7.54 0.97
N SER A 73 15.72 -8.83 0.88
CA SER A 73 16.68 -9.92 1.12
C SER A 73 17.80 -9.92 0.07
N THR A 74 17.48 -9.59 -1.19
CA THR A 74 18.45 -9.53 -2.29
C THR A 74 19.40 -8.34 -2.18
N VAL A 75 18.88 -7.17 -1.80
CA VAL A 75 19.64 -5.90 -1.75
C VAL A 75 20.33 -5.69 -0.41
N GLY A 76 19.73 -6.19 0.67
CA GLY A 76 20.29 -6.18 2.03
C GLY A 76 20.59 -7.60 2.48
N ASP A 77 19.79 -8.11 3.41
CA ASP A 77 19.89 -9.47 3.93
C ASP A 77 18.54 -10.01 4.45
N GLU A 78 18.52 -11.30 4.76
CA GLU A 78 17.33 -12.01 5.24
C GLU A 78 16.81 -11.48 6.60
N SER A 79 17.71 -10.98 7.46
CA SER A 79 17.33 -10.47 8.78
C SER A 79 16.58 -9.14 8.68
N LEU A 80 17.06 -8.25 7.80
CA LEU A 80 16.40 -7.01 7.44
C LEU A 80 15.03 -7.29 6.80
N ALA A 81 14.97 -8.21 5.86
CA ALA A 81 13.73 -8.58 5.19
C ALA A 81 12.69 -9.16 6.18
N THR A 82 13.13 -9.99 7.12
CA THR A 82 12.28 -10.56 8.17
C THR A 82 11.77 -9.48 9.13
N ALA A 83 12.65 -8.60 9.63
CA ALA A 83 12.27 -7.50 10.51
C ALA A 83 11.29 -6.54 9.83
N TRP A 84 11.52 -6.22 8.56
CA TRP A 84 10.61 -5.43 7.74
C TRP A 84 9.25 -6.12 7.60
N ARG A 85 9.23 -7.43 7.28
CA ARG A 85 8.00 -8.19 7.09
C ARG A 85 7.14 -8.21 8.35
N SER A 86 7.74 -8.42 9.52
CA SER A 86 7.01 -8.37 10.80
C SER A 86 6.40 -7.00 11.06
N LEU A 87 7.16 -5.91 10.83
CA LEU A 87 6.65 -4.56 11.06
C LEU A 87 5.50 -4.20 10.11
N ILE A 88 5.64 -4.52 8.82
CA ILE A 88 4.65 -4.13 7.81
C ILE A 88 3.36 -4.95 7.95
N GLU A 89 3.43 -6.20 8.41
CA GLU A 89 2.24 -7.04 8.66
C GLU A 89 1.36 -6.49 9.78
N GLU A 90 1.96 -5.96 10.85
CA GLU A 90 1.21 -5.34 11.95
C GLU A 90 0.44 -4.09 11.50
N TRP A 91 0.95 -3.38 10.50
CA TRP A 91 0.35 -2.15 10.01
C TRP A 91 -0.61 -2.37 8.84
N ARG A 92 -0.35 -3.32 7.95
CA ARG A 92 -1.12 -3.44 6.71
C ARG A 92 -2.58 -3.78 6.97
N THR A 93 -3.42 -3.31 6.07
CA THR A 93 -4.75 -3.86 5.82
C THR A 93 -4.64 -4.88 4.68
N PRO A 94 -4.81 -6.19 4.96
CA PRO A 94 -4.62 -7.26 3.97
C PRO A 94 -5.70 -7.24 2.90
N VAL A 95 -5.35 -7.70 1.70
CA VAL A 95 -6.30 -7.88 0.58
C VAL A 95 -5.84 -8.99 -0.37
N THR A 96 -6.79 -9.72 -0.95
CA THR A 96 -6.56 -10.76 -1.95
C THR A 96 -7.05 -10.31 -3.32
N HIS A 97 -6.17 -10.40 -4.31
CA HIS A 97 -6.49 -10.16 -5.71
C HIS A 97 -5.98 -11.31 -6.59
N PRO A 98 -6.43 -11.44 -7.85
CA PRO A 98 -5.89 -12.43 -8.78
C PRO A 98 -4.37 -12.28 -8.96
N ASN A 99 -3.63 -13.40 -9.00
CA ASN A 99 -2.17 -13.41 -9.05
C ASN A 99 -1.56 -12.73 -10.29
N GLN A 100 -2.35 -12.66 -11.37
CA GLN A 100 -1.98 -12.02 -12.63
C GLN A 100 -2.12 -10.49 -12.62
N ASP A 101 -2.80 -9.92 -11.61
CA ASP A 101 -2.90 -8.48 -11.48
C ASP A 101 -1.59 -7.91 -10.93
N HIS A 102 -1.22 -6.71 -11.39
CA HIS A 102 -0.10 -5.98 -10.80
C HIS A 102 -0.35 -5.80 -9.30
N PRO A 103 0.59 -6.16 -8.40
CA PRO A 103 0.33 -6.22 -6.96
C PRO A 103 -0.22 -4.91 -6.38
N ALA A 104 0.35 -3.76 -6.77
CA ALA A 104 -0.14 -2.46 -6.31
C ALA A 104 -1.55 -2.12 -6.84
N LEU A 105 -1.84 -2.39 -8.12
CA LEU A 105 -3.14 -2.09 -8.72
C LEU A 105 -4.24 -3.02 -8.19
N GLY A 106 -3.94 -4.32 -8.09
CA GLY A 106 -4.85 -5.31 -7.51
C GLY A 106 -5.18 -4.97 -6.07
N SER A 107 -4.16 -4.62 -5.27
CA SER A 107 -4.35 -4.17 -3.90
C SER A 107 -5.21 -2.91 -3.81
N ALA A 108 -4.99 -1.93 -4.68
CA ALA A 108 -5.74 -0.68 -4.65
C ALA A 108 -7.20 -0.88 -5.02
N TYR A 109 -7.47 -1.65 -6.09
CA TYR A 109 -8.81 -1.93 -6.56
C TYR A 109 -9.62 -2.73 -5.54
N ARG A 110 -9.03 -3.80 -5.00
CA ARG A 110 -9.72 -4.66 -4.02
C ARG A 110 -9.84 -4.01 -2.65
N GLY A 111 -8.85 -3.22 -2.24
CA GLY A 111 -8.85 -2.56 -0.94
C GLY A 111 -9.49 -1.17 -0.93
N GLY A 112 -10.00 -0.67 -2.06
CA GLY A 112 -10.63 0.66 -2.13
C GLY A 112 -9.65 1.82 -1.90
N ALA A 113 -8.37 1.63 -2.25
CA ALA A 113 -7.36 2.67 -2.09
C ALA A 113 -7.49 3.72 -3.21
N MET A 114 -7.54 5.00 -2.83
CA MET A 114 -7.57 6.11 -3.79
C MET A 114 -6.18 6.65 -4.13
N HIS A 115 -5.14 6.14 -3.48
CA HIS A 115 -3.75 6.55 -3.70
C HIS A 115 -2.82 5.35 -3.85
N ILE A 116 -1.96 5.41 -4.87
CA ILE A 116 -0.81 4.50 -5.04
C ILE A 116 0.45 5.34 -5.11
N LEU A 117 1.45 4.98 -4.30
CA LEU A 117 2.78 5.55 -4.34
C LEU A 117 3.71 4.60 -5.09
N SER A 118 4.29 5.05 -6.21
CA SER A 118 5.17 4.22 -7.05
C SER A 118 6.23 5.09 -7.74
N TYR A 119 7.43 4.57 -7.93
CA TYR A 119 8.45 5.16 -8.82
C TYR A 119 8.39 4.58 -10.24
N ASP A 120 7.56 3.55 -10.49
CA ASP A 120 7.37 2.95 -11.80
C ASP A 120 6.72 3.94 -12.76
N LYS A 121 7.51 4.41 -13.74
CA LYS A 121 7.08 5.34 -14.78
C LYS A 121 5.96 4.78 -15.67
N THR A 122 5.84 3.46 -15.76
CA THR A 122 4.73 2.83 -16.49
C THR A 122 3.41 2.99 -15.74
N LEU A 123 3.43 3.05 -14.41
CA LEU A 123 2.27 3.31 -13.57
C LEU A 123 1.98 4.81 -13.41
N THR A 124 3.02 5.64 -13.25
CA THR A 124 2.86 7.09 -13.10
C THR A 124 2.65 7.82 -14.44
N GLY A 125 2.68 7.10 -15.56
CA GLY A 125 2.53 7.65 -16.89
C GLY A 125 1.10 8.18 -17.16
N PRO A 126 0.93 9.28 -17.92
CA PRO A 126 -0.39 9.88 -18.18
C PRO A 126 -1.40 8.92 -18.82
N ARG A 127 -0.93 8.01 -19.69
CA ARG A 127 -1.77 7.01 -20.36
C ARG A 127 -2.37 6.01 -19.37
N THR A 128 -1.57 5.56 -18.41
CA THR A 128 -2.00 4.60 -17.39
C THR A 128 -2.95 5.26 -16.40
N ALA A 129 -2.65 6.49 -15.97
CA ALA A 129 -3.53 7.27 -15.10
C ALA A 129 -4.94 7.44 -15.69
N THR A 130 -5.04 7.85 -16.96
CA THR A 130 -6.34 8.02 -17.64
C THR A 130 -7.11 6.70 -17.79
N ALA A 131 -6.41 5.61 -18.11
CA ALA A 131 -7.05 4.30 -18.24
C ALA A 131 -7.62 3.78 -16.91
N LEU A 132 -6.99 4.11 -15.78
CA LEU A 132 -7.42 3.69 -14.45
C LEU A 132 -8.56 4.53 -13.89
N GLN A 133 -8.57 5.85 -14.13
CA GLN A 133 -9.65 6.74 -13.71
C GLN A 133 -11.02 6.31 -14.26
N GLY A 134 -11.06 5.69 -15.44
CA GLY A 134 -12.28 5.12 -16.01
C GLY A 134 -12.77 3.83 -15.34
N ARG A 135 -11.99 3.23 -14.43
CA ARG A 135 -12.31 1.96 -13.75
C ARG A 135 -12.59 2.13 -12.26
N PHE A 136 -11.79 2.93 -11.56
CA PHE A 136 -12.00 3.29 -10.15
C PHE A 136 -11.22 4.57 -9.81
N PRO A 137 -11.64 5.33 -8.78
CA PRO A 137 -11.07 6.65 -8.50
C PRO A 137 -9.71 6.55 -7.78
N VAL A 138 -8.66 6.20 -8.52
CA VAL A 138 -7.29 6.08 -8.01
C VAL A 138 -6.36 7.12 -8.63
N SER A 139 -5.46 7.63 -7.80
CA SER A 139 -4.34 8.45 -8.24
C SER A 139 -3.02 7.79 -7.93
N ILE A 140 -2.16 7.70 -8.95
CA ILE A 140 -0.79 7.17 -8.83
C ILE A 140 0.18 8.34 -8.85
N ARG A 141 1.10 8.40 -7.88
CA ARG A 141 2.09 9.47 -7.76
C ARG A 141 3.42 8.93 -7.26
N THR A 142 4.49 9.65 -7.55
CA THR A 142 5.76 9.46 -6.85
C THR A 142 5.65 9.99 -5.40
N PRO A 143 6.45 9.47 -4.45
CA PRO A 143 6.44 9.93 -3.06
C PRO A 143 6.69 11.43 -2.86
N ASP A 144 7.55 12.06 -3.66
CA ASP A 144 7.80 13.50 -3.62
C ASP A 144 6.58 14.31 -4.07
N ALA A 145 5.93 13.90 -5.17
CA ALA A 145 4.71 14.52 -5.66
C ALA A 145 3.55 14.38 -4.65
N PHE A 146 3.45 13.24 -3.96
CA PHE A 146 2.48 13.05 -2.90
C PHE A 146 2.78 13.92 -1.68
N ASN A 147 4.03 13.94 -1.21
CA ASN A 147 4.44 14.77 -0.08
C ASN A 147 4.17 16.26 -0.28
N ALA A 148 4.28 16.77 -1.51
CA ALA A 148 4.04 18.17 -1.83
C ALA A 148 2.58 18.61 -1.62
N ILE A 149 1.63 17.68 -1.70
CA ILE A 149 0.18 17.97 -1.61
C ILE A 149 -0.48 17.35 -0.37
N PHE A 150 0.18 16.38 0.27
CA PHE A 150 -0.40 15.64 1.37
C PHE A 150 -0.48 16.50 2.64
N SER A 151 -1.71 16.70 3.11
CA SER A 151 -2.04 17.36 4.37
C SER A 151 -2.87 16.40 5.22
N PRO A 152 -2.31 15.84 6.33
CA PRO A 152 -3.08 15.00 7.25
C PRO A 152 -4.33 15.70 7.76
N SER A 153 -4.22 17.00 8.05
CA SER A 153 -5.34 17.81 8.54
C SER A 153 -6.49 17.91 7.53
N SER A 154 -6.17 18.15 6.25
CA SER A 154 -7.17 18.24 5.19
C SER A 154 -7.81 16.88 4.91
N LEU A 155 -6.99 15.82 4.89
CA LEU A 155 -7.49 14.47 4.67
C LEU A 155 -8.36 13.97 5.84
N TYR A 156 -8.01 14.31 7.09
CA TYR A 156 -8.80 13.93 8.27
C TYR A 156 -10.19 14.58 8.27
N GLN A 157 -10.31 15.82 7.78
CA GLN A 157 -11.59 16.52 7.63
C GLN A 157 -12.52 15.86 6.60
N GLU A 158 -12.00 15.05 5.67
CA GLU A 158 -12.84 14.30 4.73
C GLU A 158 -13.53 13.08 5.39
N ILE A 159 -13.00 12.60 6.52
CA ILE A 159 -13.47 11.37 7.18
C ILE A 159 -14.00 11.57 8.60
N SER A 160 -13.81 12.75 9.18
CA SER A 160 -14.22 13.06 10.55
C SER A 160 -14.74 14.49 10.66
N ASP A 161 -15.82 14.66 11.42
CA ASP A 161 -16.35 15.98 11.80
C ASP A 161 -15.57 16.61 12.98
N THR A 162 -14.60 15.88 13.55
CA THR A 162 -13.77 16.37 14.66
C THR A 162 -12.54 17.12 14.17
N LYS A 163 -11.96 17.93 15.07
CA LYS A 163 -10.69 18.58 14.80
C LYS A 163 -9.57 17.53 14.74
N TYR A 164 -8.65 17.69 13.79
CA TYR A 164 -7.41 16.95 13.75
C TYR A 164 -6.43 17.47 14.82
N ASP A 165 -6.05 16.59 15.75
CA ASP A 165 -5.19 16.93 16.91
C ASP A 165 -3.69 16.61 16.68
N GLY A 166 -3.32 16.15 15.48
CA GLY A 166 -1.95 15.75 15.15
C GLY A 166 -1.79 14.24 14.98
N PRO A 167 -0.53 13.78 14.79
CA PRO A 167 -0.16 12.36 14.83
C PRO A 167 -0.68 11.65 16.09
N ASP A 168 -1.20 10.44 15.91
CA ASP A 168 -1.72 9.60 16.99
C ASP A 168 -0.88 8.33 17.23
N ARG A 169 0.18 8.12 16.43
CA ARG A 169 1.21 7.11 16.69
C ARG A 169 2.56 7.75 16.98
N LEU A 170 3.34 7.08 17.82
CA LEU A 170 4.76 7.38 17.97
C LEU A 170 5.51 7.10 16.65
N PRO A 171 6.60 7.83 16.38
CA PRO A 171 7.45 7.56 15.22
C PRO A 171 7.89 6.09 15.16
N ARG A 172 8.07 5.56 13.95
CA ARG A 172 8.61 4.21 13.76
C ARG A 172 9.99 4.13 14.43
N LYS A 173 10.23 3.08 15.19
CA LYS A 173 11.59 2.78 15.64
C LYS A 173 12.44 2.52 14.41
N ASN A 174 13.66 3.07 14.37
CA ASN A 174 14.59 2.77 13.30
C ASN A 174 14.84 1.26 13.29
N GLN A 175 14.46 0.61 12.18
CA GLN A 175 14.87 -0.77 11.89
C GLN A 175 16.39 -0.70 11.72
N SER A 176 17.12 -0.99 12.78
CA SER A 176 18.59 -1.00 12.85
C SER A 176 19.05 -2.43 13.05
#